data_AF-A0AAV9FBD4-F1
#
_entry.id   AF-A0AAV9FBD4-F1
#
_cell.length_a   1.000
_cell.length_b   1.000
_cell.length_c   1.000
_cell.angle_alpha   90.00
_cell.angle_beta   90.00
_cell.angle_gamma   90.00
#
_symmetry.space_group_name_H-M   'P 1'
#
loop_
_entity.id
_entity.type
_entity.pdbx_description
1 polymer ?
#
loop_
_entity_poly.entity_id
_entity_poly.type
_entity_poly.pdbx_seq_one_letter_code
_entity_poly.pdbx_strand_id
1 'polypeptide(L)'
;MEAVADGGGLPPSSFERTGWVDVSHLIEAACADLQDGELIHGENFSLFAAMSALEIMDPKMDSGMESVGYRSVEEAIGDGAAPVNLDVQSTIDVMDHLLACEATWHKGHSLAQTVYSCIYLLQIERTSSHALLHSYCRIIHATCNALISAVSDARTHEEEDLFVMAYGLPMKREGDEKCLSVLNSVEETINRQLRASKAPSSKKKILEGEESLQTNPDLEEGYCKAILSRLRFRKHFFHVLGCMRKPRGTGLELARKHIVSCLAELARVRKSSELLTSTSYLPHGDDLEEKTTASGCNAVGFDVNINCRMLAPTPPRAIKILSWKKAIEYFEKLLHSLDVICSLHLDQMLEGVLHFVVQFQLSQPDLVARSYMQLLLVQDGKLFGRDPIIDVISRAAVLPELSKNLEFQKTEFVVQLGKLVVNLLKVLCTNAAWQRRKLGKILQDWSVTSVQLELALEKEYKRFQMYHLMRIHSLIFQKGS
;
A
#
# COMPACT_ATOMS: atom_id res chain seq x y z
N MET A 1 -22.49 62.01 -8.08
CA MET A 1 -21.08 62.04 -8.54
C MET A 1 -20.30 61.48 -7.37
N GLU A 2 -19.74 60.29 -7.52
CA GLU A 2 -18.97 59.47 -6.55
C GLU A 2 -19.52 58.04 -6.56
N ALA A 3 -18.74 56.98 -6.43
CA ALA A 3 -17.41 56.66 -6.94
C ALA A 3 -17.37 55.13 -6.83
N VAL A 4 -16.99 54.46 -7.91
CA VAL A 4 -16.80 53.01 -7.95
C VAL A 4 -15.57 52.66 -7.13
N ALA A 5 -15.73 51.82 -6.11
CA ALA A 5 -14.62 51.15 -5.44
C ALA A 5 -14.59 49.70 -5.92
N ASP A 6 -13.55 49.43 -6.71
CA ASP A 6 -13.19 48.17 -7.34
C ASP A 6 -12.65 47.19 -6.28
N GLY A 7 -13.29 46.04 -6.12
CA GLY A 7 -12.86 44.93 -5.30
C GLY A 7 -12.65 43.72 -6.20
N GLY A 8 -11.39 43.50 -6.62
CA GLY A 8 -11.01 42.46 -7.56
C GLY A 8 -11.37 41.05 -7.11
N GLY A 9 -12.47 40.53 -7.66
CA GLY A 9 -12.80 39.11 -7.69
C GLY A 9 -12.12 38.42 -8.87
N LEU A 10 -11.73 37.15 -8.68
CA LEU A 10 -11.19 36.27 -9.71
C LEU A 10 -12.04 36.29 -10.99
N PRO A 11 -11.44 36.07 -12.18
CA PRO A 11 -12.17 36.09 -13.43
C PRO A 11 -13.28 35.03 -13.41
N PRO A 12 -14.49 35.38 -13.88
CA PRO A 12 -15.62 34.46 -13.87
C PRO A 12 -15.30 33.24 -14.73
N SER A 13 -15.46 32.05 -14.15
CA SER A 13 -15.40 30.80 -14.90
C SER A 13 -16.39 30.85 -16.06
N SER A 14 -16.06 30.22 -17.18
CA SER A 14 -16.83 30.23 -18.44
C SER A 14 -18.29 29.72 -18.34
N PHE A 15 -18.77 29.37 -17.14
CA PHE A 15 -20.12 28.94 -16.82
C PHE A 15 -21.13 30.09 -16.60
N GLU A 16 -20.70 31.34 -16.47
CA GLU A 16 -21.61 32.48 -16.21
C GLU A 16 -22.41 32.97 -17.44
N ARG A 17 -22.31 32.31 -18.61
CA ARG A 17 -23.04 32.74 -19.83
C ARG A 17 -24.43 32.14 -19.99
N THR A 18 -24.89 31.28 -19.09
CA THR A 18 -26.26 30.73 -19.10
C THR A 18 -27.02 31.24 -17.88
N GLY A 19 -28.07 32.02 -18.10
CA GLY A 19 -28.93 32.51 -17.02
C GLY A 19 -29.64 31.34 -16.33
N TRP A 20 -29.51 31.26 -15.01
CA TRP A 20 -30.24 30.30 -14.18
C TRP A 20 -31.67 30.79 -13.98
N VAL A 21 -32.65 29.90 -14.14
CA VAL A 21 -34.06 30.17 -13.85
C VAL A 21 -34.43 29.41 -12.58
N ASP A 22 -34.98 30.11 -11.60
CA ASP A 22 -35.48 29.51 -10.38
C ASP A 22 -36.78 28.74 -10.66
N VAL A 23 -36.79 27.46 -10.30
CA VAL A 23 -37.92 26.53 -10.49
C VAL A 23 -38.49 26.03 -9.15
N SER A 24 -38.11 26.62 -8.02
CA SER A 24 -38.49 26.17 -6.68
C SER A 24 -40.02 26.07 -6.52
N HIS A 25 -40.75 27.11 -6.94
CA HIS A 25 -42.22 27.13 -6.88
C HIS A 25 -42.89 26.05 -7.75
N LEU A 26 -42.29 25.69 -8.89
CA LEU A 26 -42.82 24.63 -9.74
C LEU A 26 -42.69 23.27 -9.03
N ILE A 27 -41.54 23.03 -8.39
CA ILE A 27 -41.28 21.79 -7.64
C ILE A 27 -42.21 21.72 -6.43
N GLU A 28 -42.36 22.80 -5.67
CA GLU A 28 -43.27 22.87 -4.51
C GLU A 28 -44.73 22.55 -4.90
N ALA A 29 -45.22 23.14 -6.01
CA ALA A 29 -46.56 22.87 -6.51
C ALA A 29 -46.74 21.40 -6.93
N ALA A 30 -45.77 20.83 -7.67
CA ALA A 30 -45.81 19.42 -8.05
C ALA A 30 -45.76 18.47 -6.84
N CYS A 31 -44.99 18.81 -5.81
CA CYS A 31 -44.95 18.07 -4.55
C CYS A 31 -46.26 18.14 -3.77
N ALA A 32 -47.01 19.24 -3.85
CA ALA A 32 -48.31 19.39 -3.19
C ALA A 32 -49.41 18.53 -3.84
N ASP A 33 -49.27 18.24 -5.13
CA ASP A 33 -50.22 17.40 -5.90
C ASP A 33 -49.97 15.89 -5.73
N LEU A 34 -48.80 15.49 -5.22
CA LEU A 34 -48.42 14.09 -5.00
C LEU A 34 -49.15 13.48 -3.79
N GLN A 35 -49.66 12.26 -3.93
CA GLN A 35 -50.27 11.50 -2.84
C GLN A 35 -49.27 10.61 -2.10
N ASP A 36 -49.63 10.18 -0.89
CA ASP A 36 -48.82 9.25 -0.09
C ASP A 36 -48.51 7.96 -0.89
N GLY A 37 -47.21 7.69 -1.08
CA GLY A 37 -46.73 6.52 -1.80
C GLY A 37 -46.44 6.75 -3.28
N GLU A 38 -46.70 7.95 -3.81
CA GLU A 38 -46.32 8.31 -5.17
C GLU A 38 -44.87 8.84 -5.23
N LEU A 39 -44.16 8.54 -6.32
CA LEU A 39 -42.78 8.97 -6.56
C LEU A 39 -42.60 9.31 -8.04
N ILE A 40 -42.17 10.53 -8.33
CA ILE A 40 -41.78 10.95 -9.69
C ILE A 40 -40.32 10.59 -9.89
N HIS A 41 -40.05 9.72 -10.88
CA HIS A 41 -38.69 9.33 -11.24
C HIS A 41 -38.59 9.03 -12.74
N GLY A 42 -37.38 9.00 -13.28
CA GLY A 42 -37.14 8.61 -14.67
C GLY A 42 -37.38 7.11 -14.91
N GLU A 43 -37.62 6.72 -16.17
CA GLU A 43 -37.94 5.32 -16.54
C GLU A 43 -36.86 4.29 -16.13
N ASN A 44 -35.58 4.72 -16.07
CA ASN A 44 -34.44 3.87 -15.72
C ASN A 44 -34.07 3.92 -14.23
N PHE A 45 -34.83 4.65 -13.41
CA PHE A 45 -34.54 4.77 -11.98
C PHE A 45 -34.97 3.50 -11.24
N SER A 46 -34.13 3.05 -10.31
CA SER A 46 -34.40 1.92 -9.45
C SER A 46 -34.27 2.32 -7.99
N LEU A 47 -35.28 1.99 -7.18
CA LEU A 47 -35.25 2.20 -5.73
C LEU A 47 -34.06 1.48 -5.08
N PHE A 48 -33.60 0.37 -5.65
CA PHE A 48 -32.41 -0.33 -5.17
C PHE A 48 -31.13 0.54 -5.35
N ALA A 49 -31.04 1.29 -6.45
CA ALA A 49 -29.93 2.22 -6.65
C ALA A 49 -30.00 3.40 -5.68
N ALA A 50 -31.21 3.87 -5.38
CA ALA A 50 -31.45 4.95 -4.42
C ALA A 50 -30.99 4.60 -2.99
N MET A 51 -30.95 3.31 -2.61
CA MET A 51 -30.44 2.89 -1.30
C MET A 51 -28.95 3.22 -1.07
N SER A 52 -28.20 3.55 -2.14
CA SER A 52 -26.79 3.97 -2.05
C SER A 52 -26.62 5.49 -2.14
N ALA A 53 -27.71 6.25 -2.24
CA ALA A 53 -27.64 7.71 -2.31
C ALA A 53 -27.12 8.30 -0.98
N LEU A 54 -26.33 9.35 -1.08
CA LEU A 54 -25.93 10.14 0.09
C LEU A 54 -27.04 11.11 0.46
N GLU A 55 -27.21 11.32 1.76
CA GLU A 55 -28.09 12.33 2.31
C GLU A 55 -27.25 13.54 2.72
N ILE A 56 -27.49 14.68 2.04
CA ILE A 56 -26.83 15.95 2.36
C ILE A 56 -27.39 16.44 3.70
N MET A 57 -26.57 17.08 4.53
CA MET A 57 -26.89 17.53 5.89
C MET A 57 -27.04 16.42 6.95
N ASP A 58 -26.84 15.15 6.61
CA ASP A 58 -26.74 14.08 7.59
C ASP A 58 -25.28 13.88 8.05
N PRO A 59 -24.96 13.98 9.35
CA PRO A 59 -23.58 13.88 9.83
C PRO A 59 -22.85 12.56 9.53
N LYS A 60 -23.59 11.47 9.26
CA LYS A 60 -23.02 10.14 8.98
C LYS A 60 -22.91 9.86 7.49
N MET A 61 -23.66 10.57 6.64
CA MET A 61 -23.71 10.35 5.19
C MET A 61 -23.04 11.48 4.40
N ASP A 62 -23.00 12.70 4.95
CA ASP A 62 -22.43 13.88 4.31
C ASP A 62 -21.02 14.16 4.84
N SER A 63 -20.00 13.84 4.04
CA SER A 63 -18.61 14.18 4.36
C SER A 63 -18.33 15.69 4.36
N GLY A 64 -19.22 16.50 3.75
CA GLY A 64 -19.15 17.96 3.78
C GLY A 64 -19.65 18.58 5.08
N MET A 65 -20.40 17.82 5.91
CA MET A 65 -20.90 18.26 7.21
C MET A 65 -19.83 18.25 8.30
N GLU A 66 -18.81 17.39 8.19
CA GLU A 66 -17.67 17.40 9.11
C GLU A 66 -16.82 18.66 8.89
N SER A 67 -17.13 19.73 9.62
CA SER A 67 -16.39 21.00 9.57
C SER A 67 -15.09 20.98 10.38
N VAL A 68 -14.59 19.82 10.78
CA VAL A 68 -13.42 19.68 11.66
C VAL A 68 -12.19 19.44 10.79
N GLY A 69 -11.27 20.40 10.75
CA GLY A 69 -10.02 20.33 9.97
C GLY A 69 -9.93 21.42 8.91
N TYR A 70 -8.88 21.36 8.10
CA TYR A 70 -8.61 22.33 7.05
C TYR A 70 -9.32 21.96 5.75
N ARG A 71 -9.80 22.96 5.02
CA ARG A 71 -10.55 22.78 3.76
C ARG A 71 -9.63 22.59 2.57
N SER A 72 -8.41 23.12 2.64
CA SER A 72 -7.38 22.96 1.63
C SER A 72 -5.99 22.89 2.25
N VAL A 73 -5.03 22.40 1.46
CA VAL A 73 -3.63 22.32 1.88
C VAL A 73 -3.06 23.72 2.11
N GLU A 74 -3.48 24.71 1.33
CA GLU A 74 -3.05 26.11 1.47
C GLU A 74 -3.55 26.75 2.76
N GLU A 75 -4.80 26.48 3.17
CA GLU A 75 -5.35 26.95 4.45
C GLU A 75 -4.57 26.35 5.62
N ALA A 76 -4.34 25.03 5.61
CA ALA A 76 -3.54 24.35 6.63
C ALA A 76 -2.12 24.92 6.76
N ILE A 77 -1.53 25.30 5.63
CA ILE A 77 -0.20 25.91 5.59
C ILE A 77 -0.23 27.35 6.12
N GLY A 78 -1.24 28.13 5.74
CA GLY A 78 -1.45 29.50 6.22
C GLY A 78 -1.62 29.56 7.74
N ASP A 79 -2.31 28.58 8.31
CA ASP A 79 -2.55 28.45 9.75
C ASP A 79 -1.36 27.83 10.51
N GLY A 80 -0.28 27.47 9.81
CA GLY A 80 0.95 26.97 10.42
C GLY A 80 0.89 25.50 10.85
N ALA A 81 -0.06 24.70 10.35
CA ALA A 81 -0.20 23.28 10.70
C ALA A 81 1.01 22.42 10.29
N ALA A 82 1.74 22.86 9.26
CA ALA A 82 2.92 22.18 8.70
C ALA A 82 4.13 23.15 8.63
N PRO A 83 4.79 23.40 9.78
CA PRO A 83 5.97 24.27 9.85
C PRO A 83 7.19 23.64 9.16
N VAL A 84 8.00 24.46 8.48
CA VAL A 84 9.18 23.99 7.73
C VAL A 84 10.42 23.86 8.62
N ASN A 85 10.52 24.69 9.65
CA ASN A 85 11.63 24.67 10.62
C ASN A 85 11.25 23.77 11.79
N LEU A 86 11.45 22.46 11.61
CA LEU A 86 11.25 21.48 12.67
C LEU A 86 12.54 21.29 13.46
N ASP A 87 12.41 21.06 14.76
CA ASP A 87 13.50 20.50 15.54
C ASP A 87 13.65 18.99 15.24
N VAL A 88 14.74 18.43 15.74
CA VAL A 88 15.11 17.03 15.51
C VAL A 88 14.05 16.08 16.08
N GLN A 89 13.51 16.41 17.25
CA GLN A 89 12.49 15.61 17.91
C GLN A 89 11.20 15.60 17.10
N SER A 90 10.67 16.77 16.72
CA SER A 90 9.46 16.83 15.88
C SER A 90 9.68 16.15 14.53
N THR A 91 10.87 16.24 13.95
CA THR A 91 11.20 15.53 12.71
C THR A 91 11.10 14.02 12.89
N ILE A 92 11.62 13.48 13.99
CA ILE A 92 11.50 12.05 14.33
C ILE A 92 10.04 11.67 14.55
N ASP A 93 9.26 12.51 15.23
CA ASP A 93 7.85 12.27 15.50
C ASP A 93 7.02 12.22 14.20
N VAL A 94 7.33 13.09 13.23
CA VAL A 94 6.76 13.03 11.88
C VAL A 94 7.14 11.72 11.17
N MET A 95 8.40 11.28 11.26
CA MET A 95 8.85 10.01 10.67
C MET A 95 8.12 8.80 11.28
N ASP A 96 7.94 8.79 12.60
CA ASP A 96 7.28 7.71 13.33
C ASP A 96 5.77 7.67 13.04
N HIS A 97 5.11 8.83 13.01
CA HIS A 97 3.70 8.90 12.64
C HIS A 97 3.48 8.46 11.19
N LEU A 98 4.36 8.81 10.25
CA LEU A 98 4.30 8.30 8.87
C LEU A 98 4.45 6.77 8.79
N LEU A 99 5.32 6.17 9.62
CA LEU A 99 5.43 4.70 9.72
C LEU A 99 4.11 4.08 10.18
N ALA A 100 3.46 4.69 11.18
CA ALA A 100 2.15 4.25 11.66
C ALA A 100 1.04 4.42 10.60
N CYS A 101 1.00 5.55 9.89
CA CYS A 101 0.07 5.78 8.79
C CYS A 101 0.22 4.73 7.68
N GLU A 102 1.45 4.40 7.29
CA GLU A 102 1.70 3.39 6.25
C GLU A 102 1.31 1.99 6.69
N ALA A 103 1.63 1.60 7.94
CA ALA A 103 1.17 0.33 8.50
C ALA A 103 -0.36 0.25 8.53
N THR A 104 -1.03 1.36 8.87
CA THR A 104 -2.49 1.47 8.89
C THR A 104 -3.07 1.34 7.47
N TRP A 105 -2.47 2.01 6.50
CA TRP A 105 -2.85 1.88 5.10
C TRP A 105 -2.76 0.42 4.62
N HIS A 106 -1.66 -0.28 4.92
CA HIS A 106 -1.48 -1.67 4.52
C HIS A 106 -2.51 -2.64 5.13
N LYS A 107 -3.21 -2.22 6.20
CA LYS A 107 -4.31 -2.98 6.82
C LYS A 107 -5.67 -2.75 6.14
N GLY A 108 -5.72 -1.99 5.04
CA GLY A 108 -6.91 -1.81 4.22
C GLY A 108 -7.60 -0.44 4.39
N HIS A 109 -7.02 0.49 5.16
CA HIS A 109 -7.55 1.84 5.30
C HIS A 109 -7.22 2.71 4.08
N SER A 110 -7.91 3.86 3.94
CA SER A 110 -7.72 4.78 2.81
C SER A 110 -6.32 5.41 2.80
N LEU A 111 -5.65 5.38 1.65
CA LEU A 111 -4.35 6.05 1.46
C LEU A 111 -4.44 7.56 1.69
N ALA A 112 -5.54 8.18 1.23
CA ALA A 112 -5.77 9.62 1.33
C ALA A 112 -5.94 10.11 2.77
N GLN A 113 -6.53 9.29 3.64
CA GLN A 113 -6.79 9.62 5.03
C GLN A 113 -5.70 9.11 5.99
N THR A 114 -4.76 8.29 5.51
CA THR A 114 -3.65 7.76 6.31
C THR A 114 -2.35 8.45 5.94
N VAL A 115 -1.60 7.95 4.96
CA VAL A 115 -0.27 8.48 4.59
C VAL A 115 -0.40 9.90 4.04
N TYR A 116 -1.38 10.16 3.17
CA TYR A 116 -1.58 11.47 2.57
C TYR A 116 -2.41 12.43 3.42
N SER A 117 -2.70 12.09 4.67
CA SER A 117 -3.05 13.10 5.69
C SER A 117 -1.86 14.02 5.98
N CYS A 118 -0.64 13.58 5.66
CA CYS A 118 0.59 14.34 5.81
C CYS A 118 0.68 15.48 4.78
N ILE A 119 0.59 16.72 5.27
CA ILE A 119 0.71 17.94 4.47
C ILE A 119 2.09 18.03 3.80
N TYR A 120 3.15 17.53 4.46
CA TYR A 120 4.49 17.50 3.87
C TYR A 120 4.58 16.59 2.63
N LEU A 121 3.80 15.49 2.57
CA LEU A 121 3.73 14.64 1.38
C LEU A 121 2.88 15.26 0.26
N LEU A 122 1.81 15.95 0.63
CA LEU A 122 0.98 16.69 -0.32
C LEU A 122 1.80 17.80 -1.01
N GLN A 123 2.70 18.49 -0.28
CA GLN A 123 3.60 19.51 -0.83
C GLN A 123 5.09 19.25 -0.50
N ILE A 124 5.68 18.20 -1.09
CA ILE A 124 7.08 17.81 -0.84
C ILE A 124 8.08 18.94 -1.16
N GLU A 125 7.82 19.76 -2.19
CA GLU A 125 8.72 20.85 -2.59
C GLU A 125 8.96 21.87 -1.47
N ARG A 126 8.00 22.05 -0.55
CA ARG A 126 8.16 22.94 0.61
C ARG A 126 9.19 22.44 1.62
N THR A 127 9.45 21.14 1.64
CA THR A 127 10.42 20.54 2.56
C THR A 127 11.86 20.67 2.06
N SER A 128 12.09 21.21 0.86
CA SER A 128 13.42 21.26 0.21
C SER A 128 14.50 21.96 1.02
N SER A 129 14.14 22.93 1.88
CA SER A 129 15.07 23.57 2.82
C SER A 129 15.49 22.66 3.99
N HIS A 130 14.71 21.65 4.31
CA HIS A 130 14.95 20.70 5.39
C HIS A 130 15.33 19.32 4.83
N ALA A 131 16.61 19.11 4.55
CA ALA A 131 17.12 17.93 3.84
C ALA A 131 16.66 16.58 4.43
N LEU A 132 16.64 16.45 5.76
CA LEU A 132 16.17 15.23 6.46
C LEU A 132 14.71 14.90 6.13
N LEU A 133 13.79 15.80 6.46
CA LEU A 133 12.36 15.66 6.18
C LEU A 133 12.10 15.45 4.69
N HIS A 134 12.74 16.23 3.82
CA HIS A 134 12.59 16.10 2.38
C HIS A 134 12.97 14.71 1.87
N SER A 135 14.14 14.21 2.28
CA SER A 135 14.61 12.88 1.88
C SER A 135 13.67 11.78 2.38
N TYR A 136 13.12 11.92 3.59
CA TYR A 136 12.19 10.97 4.17
C TYR A 136 10.85 10.97 3.45
N CYS A 137 10.26 12.15 3.21
CA CYS A 137 9.02 12.29 2.46
C CYS A 137 9.13 11.69 1.04
N ARG A 138 10.25 11.90 0.36
CA ARG A 138 10.48 11.33 -0.98
C ARG A 138 10.58 9.81 -0.99
N ILE A 139 11.28 9.20 -0.03
CA ILE A 139 11.36 7.73 0.02
C ILE A 139 10.02 7.09 0.41
N ILE A 140 9.22 7.74 1.27
CA ILE A 140 7.86 7.27 1.59
C ILE A 140 6.98 7.30 0.35
N HIS A 141 6.96 8.43 -0.36
CA HIS A 141 6.18 8.59 -1.59
C HIS A 141 6.56 7.52 -2.63
N ALA A 142 7.86 7.32 -2.87
CA ALA A 142 8.36 6.27 -3.76
C ALA A 142 7.98 4.85 -3.29
N THR A 143 7.97 4.60 -1.99
CA THR A 143 7.56 3.32 -1.40
C THR A 143 6.07 3.06 -1.61
N CYS A 144 5.21 4.06 -1.35
CA CYS A 144 3.78 3.98 -1.64
C CYS A 144 3.51 3.71 -3.13
N ASN A 145 4.22 4.39 -4.03
CA ASN A 145 4.16 4.14 -5.47
C ASN A 145 4.54 2.71 -5.85
N ALA A 146 5.65 2.20 -5.30
CA ALA A 146 6.12 0.85 -5.57
C ALA A 146 5.11 -0.20 -5.10
N LEU A 147 4.48 0.02 -3.93
CA LEU A 147 3.47 -0.86 -3.36
C LEU A 147 2.16 -0.82 -4.15
N ILE A 148 1.65 0.37 -4.50
CA ILE A 148 0.47 0.51 -5.37
C ILE A 148 0.68 -0.24 -6.68
N SER A 149 1.82 -0.02 -7.34
CA SER A 149 2.14 -0.74 -8.57
C SER A 149 2.19 -2.26 -8.34
N ALA A 150 2.79 -2.73 -7.25
CA ALA A 150 2.86 -4.17 -6.96
C ALA A 150 1.48 -4.79 -6.71
N VAL A 151 0.61 -4.10 -5.97
CA VAL A 151 -0.75 -4.55 -5.67
C VAL A 151 -1.61 -4.54 -6.95
N SER A 152 -1.55 -3.47 -7.74
CA SER A 152 -2.25 -3.38 -9.04
C SER A 152 -1.80 -4.48 -10.02
N ASP A 153 -0.49 -4.75 -10.12
CA ASP A 153 0.03 -5.80 -10.99
C ASP A 153 -0.39 -7.21 -10.51
N ALA A 154 -0.50 -7.41 -9.20
CA ALA A 154 -1.02 -8.64 -8.62
C ALA A 154 -2.53 -8.82 -8.91
N ARG A 155 -3.30 -7.78 -9.28
CA ARG A 155 -4.76 -7.86 -9.47
C ARG A 155 -5.48 -8.52 -8.28
N THR A 156 -5.00 -8.27 -7.06
CA THR A 156 -5.76 -8.57 -5.84
C THR A 156 -7.02 -7.69 -5.89
N HIS A 157 -8.17 -8.19 -5.41
CA HIS A 157 -9.45 -7.51 -5.63
C HIS A 157 -9.45 -6.10 -5.03
N GLU A 158 -9.47 -5.11 -5.91
CA GLU A 158 -9.10 -3.71 -5.65
C GLU A 158 -10.03 -2.98 -4.68
N GLU A 159 -11.19 -3.55 -4.35
CA GLU A 159 -12.21 -2.87 -3.51
C GLU A 159 -12.26 -3.36 -2.05
N GLU A 160 -11.73 -4.54 -1.72
CA GLU A 160 -11.82 -5.11 -0.35
C GLU A 160 -10.46 -5.28 0.34
N ASP A 161 -9.35 -5.39 -0.40
CA ASP A 161 -8.04 -5.71 0.17
C ASP A 161 -7.17 -4.44 0.46
N LEU A 162 -7.23 -3.41 -0.39
CA LEU A 162 -6.60 -2.09 -0.17
C LEU A 162 -7.40 -1.04 -0.94
N PHE A 163 -7.63 0.13 -0.35
CA PHE A 163 -8.00 1.31 -1.13
C PHE A 163 -6.77 1.79 -1.92
N VAL A 164 -6.54 1.17 -3.09
CA VAL A 164 -5.49 1.56 -4.06
C VAL A 164 -5.92 2.82 -4.83
N MET A 165 -7.22 3.14 -4.81
CA MET A 165 -7.78 4.35 -5.40
C MET A 165 -7.11 5.58 -4.80
N ALA A 166 -6.20 6.16 -5.58
CA ALA A 166 -5.47 7.35 -5.19
C ALA A 166 -6.31 8.63 -5.35
N TYR A 167 -7.53 8.59 -5.91
CA TYR A 167 -8.47 9.72 -6.02
C TYR A 167 -7.81 11.09 -6.31
N GLY A 168 -7.00 11.18 -7.38
CA GLY A 168 -6.34 12.44 -7.75
C GLY A 168 -5.14 12.84 -6.90
N LEU A 169 -4.72 12.01 -5.94
CA LEU A 169 -3.48 12.20 -5.19
C LEU A 169 -2.27 12.24 -6.13
N PRO A 170 -1.23 13.02 -5.79
CA PRO A 170 -0.08 13.26 -6.65
C PRO A 170 0.91 12.08 -6.63
N MET A 171 0.49 10.93 -7.14
CA MET A 171 1.29 9.69 -7.16
C MET A 171 2.38 9.71 -8.25
N LYS A 172 2.09 10.21 -9.45
CA LYS A 172 3.10 10.32 -10.52
C LYS A 172 3.86 11.64 -10.39
N ARG A 173 5.05 11.62 -9.80
CA ARG A 173 5.95 12.78 -9.73
C ARG A 173 7.26 12.51 -10.46
N GLU A 174 7.78 13.54 -11.12
CA GLU A 174 9.05 13.49 -11.82
C GLU A 174 10.19 13.50 -10.79
N GLY A 175 11.18 12.60 -10.93
CA GLY A 175 12.35 12.55 -10.05
C GLY A 175 12.31 11.55 -8.90
N ASP A 176 11.28 10.70 -8.76
CA ASP A 176 11.25 9.61 -7.77
C ASP A 176 12.48 8.68 -7.89
N GLU A 177 13.04 8.53 -9.08
CA GLU A 177 14.27 7.75 -9.34
C GLU A 177 15.48 8.23 -8.52
N LYS A 178 15.50 9.51 -8.14
CA LYS A 178 16.58 10.11 -7.34
C LYS A 178 16.34 10.03 -5.83
N CYS A 179 15.23 9.46 -5.36
CA CYS A 179 14.92 9.42 -3.92
C CYS A 179 16.04 8.76 -3.10
N LEU A 180 16.61 7.65 -3.60
CA LEU A 180 17.71 6.94 -2.93
C LEU A 180 19.01 7.75 -2.88
N SER A 181 19.34 8.51 -3.93
CA SER A 181 20.57 9.30 -3.93
C SER A 181 20.50 10.45 -2.93
N VAL A 182 19.34 11.11 -2.84
CA VAL A 182 19.07 12.15 -1.83
C VAL A 182 19.12 11.55 -0.43
N LEU A 183 18.46 10.41 -0.19
CA LEU A 183 18.48 9.73 1.09
C LEU A 183 19.89 9.32 1.53
N ASN A 184 20.71 8.79 0.60
CA ASN A 184 22.09 8.40 0.88
C ASN A 184 22.98 9.61 1.22
N SER A 185 22.78 10.76 0.56
CA SER A 185 23.50 12.00 0.86
C SER A 185 23.21 12.49 2.29
N VAL A 186 21.94 12.44 2.68
CA VAL A 186 21.51 12.79 4.04
C VAL A 186 22.06 11.79 5.05
N GLU A 187 21.95 10.48 4.79
CA GLU A 187 22.50 9.44 5.66
C GLU A 187 24.01 9.62 5.89
N GLU A 188 24.78 9.92 4.85
CA GLU A 188 26.23 10.15 4.98
C GLU A 188 26.51 11.41 5.83
N THR A 189 25.71 12.46 5.68
CA THR A 189 25.83 13.68 6.49
C THR A 189 25.59 13.40 7.97
N ILE A 190 24.52 12.67 8.32
CA ILE A 190 24.25 12.29 9.72
C ILE A 190 25.31 11.31 10.24
N ASN A 191 25.86 10.43 9.39
CA ASN A 191 26.98 9.56 9.79
C ASN A 191 28.25 10.35 10.10
N ARG A 192 28.56 11.40 9.34
CA ARG A 192 29.70 12.29 9.64
C ARG A 192 29.50 13.01 10.97
N GLN A 193 28.31 13.55 11.21
CA GLN A 193 27.95 14.16 12.50
C GLN A 193 28.08 13.17 13.67
N LEU A 194 27.61 11.93 13.51
CA LEU A 194 27.77 10.87 14.51
C LEU A 194 29.25 10.52 14.79
N ARG A 195 30.12 10.59 13.77
CA ARG A 195 31.56 10.38 13.94
C ARG A 195 32.20 11.58 14.64
N ALA A 196 31.77 12.79 14.32
CA ALA A 196 32.24 14.03 14.94
C ALA A 196 31.85 14.12 16.42
N SER A 197 30.65 13.67 16.80
CA SER A 197 30.20 13.65 18.19
C SER A 197 31.00 12.66 19.06
N LYS A 198 31.53 11.60 18.47
CA LYS A 198 32.40 10.60 19.12
C LYS A 198 33.89 10.97 19.15
N ALA A 199 34.31 12.00 18.43
CA ALA A 199 35.72 12.34 18.31
C ALA A 199 36.25 13.00 19.61
N PRO A 200 37.47 12.63 20.08
CA PRO A 200 38.09 13.27 21.23
C PRO A 200 38.36 14.77 20.95
N SER A 201 38.35 15.59 22.00
CA SER A 201 38.40 17.06 21.97
C SER A 201 39.51 17.67 21.12
N SER A 202 40.60 16.95 20.85
CA SER A 202 41.73 17.40 20.02
C SER A 202 41.46 17.39 18.50
N LYS A 203 40.43 16.69 18.01
CA LYS A 203 40.05 16.67 16.57
C LYS A 203 38.78 17.45 16.24
N LYS A 204 38.09 18.02 17.24
CA LYS A 204 36.82 18.77 17.08
C LYS A 204 36.98 20.04 16.25
N LYS A 205 38.16 20.67 16.24
CA LYS A 205 38.49 21.89 15.47
C LYS A 205 38.54 21.71 13.94
N ILE A 206 38.62 20.48 13.42
CA ILE A 206 38.76 20.25 11.95
C ILE A 206 37.37 20.08 11.27
N LEU A 207 36.30 19.96 12.05
CA LEU A 207 34.93 19.70 11.59
C LEU A 207 33.96 20.86 11.86
N GLU A 208 34.46 22.10 11.99
CA GLU A 208 33.68 23.30 12.36
C GLU A 208 32.67 23.80 11.29
N GLY A 209 32.32 22.98 10.31
CA GLY A 209 31.35 23.32 9.24
C GLY A 209 30.02 22.58 9.28
N GLU A 210 29.80 21.66 10.23
CA GLU A 210 28.54 20.91 10.34
C GLU A 210 27.69 21.47 11.50
N GLU A 211 26.51 22.01 11.19
CA GLU A 211 25.52 22.44 12.18
C GLU A 211 25.10 21.24 13.04
N SER A 212 25.13 21.39 14.37
CA SER A 212 24.67 20.35 15.28
C SER A 212 23.16 20.14 15.14
N LEU A 213 22.70 18.90 15.29
CA LEU A 213 21.27 18.62 15.16
C LEU A 213 20.49 19.29 16.30
N GLN A 214 21.04 19.31 17.51
CA GLN A 214 20.40 19.99 18.64
C GLN A 214 21.39 20.88 19.41
N THR A 215 20.93 21.48 20.51
CA THR A 215 21.73 22.36 21.39
C THR A 215 22.47 21.61 22.52
N ASN A 216 21.93 20.49 23.02
CA ASN A 216 22.53 19.67 24.08
C ASN A 216 23.46 18.54 23.56
N PRO A 217 24.80 18.70 23.62
CA PRO A 217 25.76 17.77 23.02
C PRO A 217 25.68 16.32 23.53
N ASP A 218 25.16 16.10 24.74
CA ASP A 218 25.02 14.76 25.33
C ASP A 218 23.95 13.92 24.62
N LEU A 219 22.97 14.57 23.99
CA LEU A 219 21.89 13.92 23.26
C LEU A 219 22.22 13.70 21.77
N GLU A 220 23.29 14.30 21.26
CA GLU A 220 23.62 14.33 19.82
C GLU A 220 23.86 12.93 19.27
N GLU A 221 24.59 12.10 20.02
CA GLU A 221 24.81 10.70 19.64
C GLU A 221 23.51 9.90 19.59
N GLY A 222 22.60 10.14 20.53
CA GLY A 222 21.30 9.50 20.60
C GLY A 222 20.42 9.84 19.40
N TYR A 223 20.27 11.13 19.12
CA TYR A 223 19.49 11.63 17.99
C TYR A 223 20.04 11.18 16.64
N CYS A 224 21.36 11.25 16.44
CA CYS A 224 22.00 10.74 15.23
C CYS A 224 21.68 9.26 14.99
N LYS A 225 21.78 8.40 16.03
CA LYS A 225 21.45 6.97 15.93
C LYS A 225 19.96 6.75 15.65
N ALA A 226 19.08 7.53 16.29
CA ALA A 226 17.63 7.44 16.10
C ALA A 226 17.23 7.80 14.65
N ILE A 227 17.84 8.84 14.08
CA ILE A 227 17.61 9.23 12.68
C ILE A 227 18.19 8.20 11.71
N LEU A 228 19.45 7.80 11.91
CA LEU A 228 20.11 6.85 11.00
C LEU A 228 19.37 5.52 10.91
N SER A 229 18.85 5.00 12.03
CA SER A 229 18.07 3.76 12.02
C SER A 229 16.79 3.88 11.20
N ARG A 230 16.07 5.01 11.29
CA ARG A 230 14.87 5.29 10.49
C ARG A 230 15.18 5.44 9.00
N LEU A 231 16.22 6.20 8.65
CA LEU A 231 16.64 6.39 7.25
C LEU A 231 17.10 5.07 6.62
N ARG A 232 17.92 4.29 7.34
CA ARG A 232 18.41 3.00 6.86
C ARG A 232 17.31 1.96 6.73
N PHE A 233 16.36 1.94 7.67
CA PHE A 233 15.17 1.11 7.54
C PHE A 233 14.44 1.42 6.23
N ARG A 234 14.14 2.70 5.95
CA ARG A 234 13.47 3.10 4.71
C ARG A 234 14.25 2.73 3.45
N LYS A 235 15.55 2.98 3.45
CA LYS A 235 16.45 2.60 2.36
C LYS A 235 16.39 1.09 2.08
N HIS A 236 16.58 0.27 3.11
CA HIS A 236 16.58 -1.17 2.97
C HIS A 236 15.20 -1.71 2.59
N PHE A 237 14.12 -1.19 3.17
CA PHE A 237 12.76 -1.60 2.85
C PHE A 237 12.43 -1.33 1.37
N PHE A 238 12.77 -0.14 0.87
CA PHE A 238 12.61 0.17 -0.56
C PHE A 238 13.41 -0.78 -1.46
N HIS A 239 14.63 -1.15 -1.07
CA HIS A 239 15.41 -2.17 -1.78
C HIS A 239 14.79 -3.56 -1.73
N VAL A 240 14.17 -3.99 -0.62
CA VAL A 240 13.44 -5.26 -0.54
C VAL A 240 12.33 -5.29 -1.60
N LEU A 241 11.50 -4.23 -1.61
CA LEU A 241 10.39 -4.10 -2.56
C LEU A 241 10.86 -4.15 -4.02
N GLY A 242 11.96 -3.47 -4.35
CA GLY A 242 12.53 -3.48 -5.70
C GLY A 242 13.21 -4.82 -6.06
N CYS A 243 13.93 -5.44 -5.14
CA CYS A 243 14.63 -6.70 -5.39
C CYS A 243 13.68 -7.86 -5.64
N MET A 244 12.59 -7.96 -4.85
CA MET A 244 11.60 -9.02 -5.02
C MET A 244 10.81 -8.90 -6.34
N ARG A 245 10.76 -7.70 -6.93
CA ARG A 245 10.13 -7.47 -8.24
C ARG A 245 11.03 -7.82 -9.43
N LYS A 246 12.31 -8.14 -9.21
CA LYS A 246 13.20 -8.52 -10.30
C LYS A 246 12.69 -9.80 -10.99
N PRO A 247 12.75 -9.87 -12.33
CA PRO A 247 12.24 -11.02 -13.06
C PRO A 247 13.00 -12.28 -12.67
N ARG A 248 12.33 -13.43 -12.79
CA ARG A 248 12.92 -14.75 -12.55
C ARG A 248 13.46 -14.97 -11.15
N GLY A 249 13.03 -14.19 -10.15
CA GLY A 249 13.49 -14.31 -8.77
C GLY A 249 14.99 -14.01 -8.58
N THR A 250 15.62 -13.31 -9.52
CA THR A 250 17.07 -12.99 -9.46
C THR A 250 17.45 -12.08 -8.29
N GLY A 251 16.49 -11.39 -7.69
CA GLY A 251 16.71 -10.50 -6.56
C GLY A 251 16.43 -11.10 -5.18
N LEU A 252 15.98 -12.36 -5.06
CA LEU A 252 15.53 -12.93 -3.79
C LEU A 252 16.63 -12.99 -2.72
N GLU A 253 17.84 -13.40 -3.08
CA GLU A 253 18.97 -13.45 -2.13
C GLU A 253 19.37 -12.06 -1.62
N LEU A 254 19.36 -11.06 -2.51
CA LEU A 254 19.66 -9.68 -2.13
C LEU A 254 18.53 -9.09 -1.29
N ALA A 255 17.28 -9.41 -1.59
CA ALA A 255 16.13 -9.05 -0.77
C ALA A 255 16.28 -9.59 0.65
N ARG A 256 16.67 -10.86 0.84
CA ARG A 256 16.93 -11.44 2.17
C ARG A 256 18.01 -10.68 2.95
N LYS A 257 19.11 -10.31 2.30
CA LYS A 257 20.16 -9.50 2.94
C LYS A 257 19.60 -8.16 3.44
N HIS A 258 18.78 -7.49 2.62
CA HIS A 258 18.12 -6.26 3.01
C HIS A 258 17.06 -6.46 4.10
N ILE A 259 16.32 -7.58 4.10
CA ILE A 259 15.35 -7.91 5.16
C ILE A 259 16.05 -8.03 6.52
N VAL A 260 17.20 -8.73 6.58
CA VAL A 260 18.00 -8.82 7.81
C VAL A 260 18.45 -7.43 8.28
N SER A 261 18.89 -6.57 7.36
CA SER A 261 19.22 -5.18 7.70
C SER A 261 18.00 -4.40 8.20
N CYS A 262 16.83 -4.53 7.58
CA CYS A 262 15.59 -3.89 8.03
C CYS A 262 15.24 -4.29 9.47
N LEU A 263 15.26 -5.59 9.79
CA LEU A 263 14.97 -6.09 11.14
C LEU A 263 15.96 -5.54 12.17
N ALA A 264 17.25 -5.47 11.81
CA ALA A 264 18.26 -4.89 12.69
C ALA A 264 18.05 -3.39 12.92
N GLU A 265 17.65 -2.63 11.90
CA GLU A 265 17.34 -1.20 12.05
C GLU A 265 16.03 -0.98 12.83
N LEU A 266 14.97 -1.76 12.61
CA LEU A 266 13.74 -1.70 13.40
C LEU A 266 13.99 -1.98 14.89
N ALA A 267 14.86 -2.94 15.21
CA ALA A 267 15.27 -3.19 16.59
C ALA A 267 15.96 -1.96 17.22
N ARG A 268 16.73 -1.19 16.44
CA ARG A 268 17.35 0.07 16.89
C ARG A 268 16.31 1.20 17.02
N VAL A 269 15.35 1.29 16.09
CA VAL A 269 14.22 2.23 16.20
C VAL A 269 13.46 1.96 17.49
N ARG A 270 13.16 0.69 17.80
CA ARG A 270 12.50 0.30 19.04
C ARG A 270 13.28 0.76 20.27
N LYS A 271 14.59 0.48 20.32
CA LYS A 271 15.48 0.91 21.42
C LYS A 271 15.59 2.43 21.55
N SER A 272 15.44 3.18 20.46
CA SER A 272 15.52 4.65 20.52
C SER A 272 14.37 5.29 21.31
N SER A 273 13.25 4.58 21.53
CA SER A 273 12.10 5.11 22.27
C SER A 273 12.43 5.54 23.70
N GLU A 274 13.29 4.82 24.41
CA GLU A 274 13.68 5.12 25.81
C GLU A 274 14.34 6.51 25.93
N LEU A 275 15.16 6.88 24.94
CA LEU A 275 15.80 8.18 24.88
C LEU A 275 14.80 9.29 24.49
N LEU A 276 13.88 8.99 23.58
CA LEU A 276 12.92 9.98 23.08
C LEU A 276 11.84 10.30 24.12
N THR A 277 11.37 9.29 24.87
CA THR A 277 10.41 9.49 25.97
C THR A 277 11.02 10.21 27.16
N SER A 278 12.28 9.96 27.50
CA SER A 278 12.96 10.68 28.60
C SER A 278 13.22 12.16 28.30
N THR A 279 13.24 12.53 27.02
CA THR A 279 13.43 13.92 26.58
C THR A 279 12.11 14.67 26.38
N SER A 280 10.98 13.95 26.29
CA SER A 280 9.65 14.54 26.11
C SER A 280 8.96 14.88 27.43
N TYR A 281 8.42 16.10 27.54
CA TYR A 281 7.54 16.49 28.64
C TYR A 281 6.11 16.04 28.34
N LEU A 282 5.77 14.79 28.67
CA LEU A 282 4.40 14.30 28.55
C LEU A 282 3.55 14.77 29.74
N PRO A 283 2.36 15.36 29.53
CA PRO A 283 1.39 15.58 30.60
C PRO A 283 1.00 14.23 31.20
N HIS A 284 1.09 14.09 32.53
CA HIS A 284 0.66 12.88 33.25
C HIS A 284 -0.81 12.59 32.95
N GLY A 285 -1.09 11.45 32.29
CA GLY A 285 -2.45 10.90 32.16
C GLY A 285 -2.82 10.28 30.81
N ASP A 286 -2.02 10.44 29.76
CA ASP A 286 -2.34 9.90 28.44
C ASP A 286 -1.88 8.44 28.28
N ASP A 287 -2.72 7.60 27.67
CA ASP A 287 -2.39 6.19 27.40
C ASP A 287 -1.28 6.10 26.33
N LEU A 288 -0.05 5.90 26.80
CA LEU A 288 1.14 5.78 25.96
C LEU A 288 1.04 4.62 24.97
N GLU A 289 0.15 3.65 25.19
CA GLU A 289 -0.03 2.50 24.30
C GLU A 289 -0.75 2.84 23.00
N GLU A 290 -1.51 3.94 22.97
CA GLU A 290 -2.26 4.38 21.78
C GLU A 290 -1.50 5.40 20.92
N LYS A 291 -0.38 5.95 21.42
CA LYS A 291 0.39 6.98 20.70
C LYS A 291 1.05 6.44 19.43
N THR A 292 1.13 7.29 18.42
CA THR A 292 1.66 6.98 17.08
C THR A 292 3.15 7.25 16.92
N THR A 293 3.82 7.80 17.94
CA THR A 293 5.23 8.20 17.91
C THR A 293 6.03 7.51 19.01
N ALA A 294 7.35 7.38 18.85
CA ALA A 294 8.22 6.77 19.86
C ALA A 294 8.35 7.63 21.13
N SER A 295 8.22 8.96 21.01
CA SER A 295 8.28 9.91 22.13
C SER A 295 6.96 10.00 22.91
N GLY A 296 5.84 9.62 22.29
CA GLY A 296 4.50 9.86 22.82
C GLY A 296 3.92 11.24 22.46
N CYS A 297 4.71 12.12 21.85
CA CYS A 297 4.26 13.43 21.38
C CYS A 297 3.39 13.31 20.12
N ASN A 298 2.47 14.25 19.92
CA ASN A 298 1.68 14.32 18.69
C ASN A 298 2.56 14.87 17.56
N ALA A 299 2.52 14.24 16.39
CA ALA A 299 3.25 14.71 15.22
C ALA A 299 2.54 15.91 14.57
N VAL A 300 3.32 16.87 14.08
CA VAL A 300 2.82 18.06 13.36
C VAL A 300 2.68 17.79 11.87
N GLY A 301 1.85 18.58 11.17
CA GLY A 301 1.71 18.50 9.71
C GLY A 301 0.78 17.40 9.20
N PHE A 302 -0.17 16.93 10.01
CA PHE A 302 -1.14 15.90 9.63
C PHE A 302 -2.57 16.39 9.84
N ASP A 303 -3.42 16.14 8.86
CA ASP A 303 -4.87 16.31 8.96
C ASP A 303 -5.57 15.21 8.16
N VAL A 304 -6.36 14.38 8.84
CA VAL A 304 -7.08 13.24 8.26
C VAL A 304 -8.15 13.72 7.27
N ASN A 305 -8.69 14.92 7.46
CA ASN A 305 -9.81 15.46 6.69
C ASN A 305 -9.40 16.30 5.49
N ILE A 306 -8.09 16.57 5.32
CA ILE A 306 -7.54 17.41 4.26
C ILE A 306 -7.94 16.95 2.85
N ASN A 307 -8.14 15.63 2.66
CA ASN A 307 -8.49 15.03 1.39
C ASN A 307 -9.95 14.58 1.30
N CYS A 308 -10.79 14.80 2.34
CA CYS A 308 -12.16 14.27 2.38
C CYS A 308 -13.02 14.72 1.21
N ARG A 309 -12.78 15.92 0.68
CA ARG A 309 -13.48 16.49 -0.48
C ARG A 309 -13.08 15.87 -1.82
N MET A 310 -11.94 15.18 -1.88
CA MET A 310 -11.47 14.48 -3.08
C MET A 310 -11.91 13.01 -3.12
N LEU A 311 -12.42 12.48 -2.01
CA LEU A 311 -12.86 11.09 -1.91
C LEU A 311 -14.15 10.86 -2.71
N ALA A 312 -14.38 9.60 -3.08
CA ALA A 312 -15.65 9.18 -3.63
C ALA A 312 -16.82 9.56 -2.69
N PRO A 313 -18.03 9.78 -3.24
CA PRO A 313 -19.23 10.07 -2.45
C PRO A 313 -19.66 8.80 -1.69
N THR A 314 -18.95 8.53 -0.60
CA THR A 314 -19.25 7.47 0.34
C THR A 314 -19.34 8.05 1.75
N PRO A 315 -20.14 7.44 2.65
CA PRO A 315 -20.23 7.88 4.02
C PRO A 315 -18.84 8.05 4.68
N PRO A 316 -18.60 9.12 5.46
CA PRO A 316 -17.34 9.32 6.17
C PRO A 316 -16.99 8.10 7.04
N ARG A 317 -15.74 7.66 6.95
CA ARG A 317 -15.21 6.54 7.75
C ARG A 317 -14.17 7.08 8.74
N ALA A 318 -14.42 6.90 10.02
CA ALA A 318 -13.42 7.16 11.06
C ALA A 318 -12.26 6.16 10.94
N ILE A 319 -11.03 6.67 10.79
CA ILE A 319 -9.81 5.85 10.73
C ILE A 319 -9.00 6.06 12.00
N LYS A 320 -8.75 4.96 12.72
CA LYS A 320 -7.81 4.96 13.85
C LYS A 320 -6.43 4.55 13.35
N ILE A 321 -5.47 5.48 13.39
CA ILE A 321 -4.07 5.20 13.08
C ILE A 321 -3.52 4.20 14.12
N LEU A 322 -2.75 3.21 13.65
CA LEU A 322 -2.08 2.25 14.51
C LEU A 322 -1.13 2.96 15.49
N SER A 323 -1.02 2.43 16.71
CA SER A 323 0.02 2.92 17.63
C SER A 323 1.40 2.57 17.11
N TRP A 324 2.41 3.30 17.57
CA TRP A 324 3.81 3.13 17.14
C TRP A 324 4.30 1.70 17.38
N LYS A 325 3.97 1.10 18.54
CA LYS A 325 4.30 -0.30 18.86
C LYS A 325 3.71 -1.26 17.82
N LYS A 326 2.41 -1.12 17.53
CA LYS A 326 1.69 -1.94 16.55
C LYS A 326 2.23 -1.75 15.13
N ALA A 327 2.67 -0.53 14.78
CA ALA A 327 3.28 -0.25 13.49
C ALA A 327 4.62 -1.00 13.33
N ILE A 328 5.49 -0.99 14.35
CA ILE A 328 6.75 -1.75 14.31
C ILE A 328 6.47 -3.25 14.21
N GLU A 329 5.58 -3.79 15.05
CA GLU A 329 5.18 -5.20 15.02
C GLU A 329 4.63 -5.62 13.64
N TYR A 330 3.85 -4.73 13.02
CA TYR A 330 3.36 -4.94 11.67
C TYR A 330 4.50 -5.06 10.64
N PHE A 331 5.47 -4.15 10.65
CA PHE A 331 6.60 -4.21 9.71
C PHE A 331 7.50 -5.41 9.97
N GLU A 332 7.71 -5.82 11.23
CA GLU A 332 8.44 -7.05 11.56
C GLU A 332 7.72 -8.28 11.01
N LYS A 333 6.41 -8.40 11.25
CA LYS A 333 5.59 -9.49 10.69
C LYS A 333 5.67 -9.50 9.17
N LEU A 334 5.52 -8.34 8.52
CA LEU A 334 5.63 -8.20 7.07
C LEU A 334 6.99 -8.69 6.56
N LEU A 335 8.08 -8.23 7.17
CA LEU A 335 9.45 -8.61 6.79
C LEU A 335 9.67 -10.12 6.94
N HIS A 336 9.17 -10.74 8.00
CA HIS A 336 9.21 -12.20 8.15
C HIS A 336 8.41 -12.92 7.07
N SER A 337 7.20 -12.44 6.73
CA SER A 337 6.43 -13.01 5.61
C SER A 337 7.17 -12.87 4.27
N LEU A 338 7.83 -11.73 4.02
CA LEU A 338 8.63 -11.53 2.81
C LEU A 338 9.88 -12.42 2.77
N ASP A 339 10.52 -12.68 3.92
CA ASP A 339 11.67 -13.59 4.01
C ASP A 339 11.26 -15.03 3.69
N VAL A 340 10.10 -15.47 4.19
CA VAL A 340 9.51 -16.77 3.84
C VAL A 340 9.33 -16.88 2.32
N ILE A 341 8.76 -15.86 1.66
CA ILE A 341 8.63 -15.84 0.19
C ILE A 341 10.00 -15.94 -0.49
N CYS A 342 11.01 -15.20 0.00
CA CYS A 342 12.36 -15.24 -0.57
C CYS A 342 13.11 -16.56 -0.34
N SER A 343 12.64 -17.41 0.59
CA SER A 343 13.18 -18.74 0.84
C SER A 343 12.66 -19.82 -0.12
N LEU A 344 11.72 -19.46 -1.01
CA LEU A 344 11.11 -20.39 -1.95
C LEU A 344 12.14 -20.91 -2.97
N HIS A 345 12.33 -22.23 -2.99
CA HIS A 345 13.13 -22.89 -4.02
C HIS A 345 12.39 -22.87 -5.36
N LEU A 346 12.97 -22.21 -6.36
CA LEU A 346 12.34 -21.96 -7.66
C LEU A 346 12.35 -23.19 -8.59
N ASP A 347 13.09 -24.24 -8.24
CA ASP A 347 13.18 -25.48 -9.02
C ASP A 347 12.15 -26.55 -8.56
N GLN A 348 11.17 -26.15 -7.74
CA GLN A 348 10.15 -27.05 -7.24
C GLN A 348 9.11 -27.44 -8.30
N MET A 349 8.63 -28.68 -8.19
CA MET A 349 7.45 -29.16 -8.94
C MET A 349 6.19 -28.39 -8.50
N LEU A 350 5.18 -28.34 -9.38
CA LEU A 350 3.92 -27.63 -9.14
C LEU A 350 3.27 -27.98 -7.78
N GLU A 351 3.29 -29.26 -7.41
CA GLU A 351 2.76 -29.74 -6.12
C GLU A 351 3.49 -29.11 -4.92
N GLY A 352 4.82 -29.02 -4.96
CA GLY A 352 5.61 -28.37 -3.92
C GLY A 352 5.31 -26.88 -3.81
N VAL A 353 5.13 -26.22 -4.96
CA VAL A 353 4.71 -24.81 -5.02
C VAL A 353 3.32 -24.62 -4.41
N LEU A 354 2.33 -25.44 -4.79
CA LEU A 354 0.98 -25.37 -4.23
C LEU A 354 0.99 -25.60 -2.72
N HIS A 355 1.72 -26.61 -2.24
CA HIS A 355 1.85 -26.89 -0.82
C HIS A 355 2.48 -25.69 -0.09
N PHE A 356 3.54 -25.10 -0.63
CA PHE A 356 4.16 -23.92 -0.06
C PHE A 356 3.19 -22.74 0.03
N VAL A 357 2.41 -22.46 -1.02
CA VAL A 357 1.43 -21.36 -1.02
C VAL A 357 0.35 -21.60 0.03
N VAL A 358 -0.16 -22.83 0.16
CA VAL A 358 -1.16 -23.18 1.19
C VAL A 358 -0.57 -22.97 2.59
N GLN A 359 0.64 -23.46 2.86
CA GLN A 359 1.30 -23.27 4.15
C GLN A 359 1.54 -21.79 4.46
N PHE A 360 1.96 -21.02 3.45
CA PHE A 360 2.13 -19.58 3.57
C PHE A 360 0.82 -18.89 3.93
N GLN A 361 -0.31 -19.27 3.33
CA GLN A 361 -1.61 -18.67 3.65
C GLN A 361 -2.13 -19.03 5.05
N LEU A 362 -1.80 -20.21 5.57
CA LEU A 362 -2.14 -20.58 6.95
C LEU A 362 -1.49 -19.66 7.98
N SER A 363 -0.37 -19.00 7.63
CA SER A 363 0.26 -17.97 8.47
C SER A 363 -0.47 -16.62 8.47
N GLN A 364 -1.60 -16.50 7.77
CA GLN A 364 -2.39 -15.27 7.61
C GLN A 364 -1.54 -14.05 7.17
N PRO A 365 -0.92 -14.12 5.98
CA PRO A 365 -0.09 -13.05 5.46
C PRO A 365 -0.94 -11.83 5.09
N ASP A 366 -0.40 -10.65 5.38
CA ASP A 366 -1.01 -9.38 5.03
C ASP A 366 -0.98 -9.14 3.50
N LEU A 367 -1.79 -8.20 3.01
CA LEU A 367 -1.97 -7.99 1.57
C LEU A 367 -0.66 -7.78 0.82
N VAL A 368 0.25 -6.95 1.37
CA VAL A 368 1.53 -6.66 0.72
C VAL A 368 2.29 -7.96 0.47
N ALA A 369 2.41 -8.83 1.48
CA ALA A 369 3.07 -10.11 1.33
C ALA A 369 2.35 -11.03 0.34
N ARG A 370 1.01 -11.09 0.37
CA ARG A 370 0.20 -11.84 -0.60
C ARG A 370 0.43 -11.37 -2.04
N SER A 371 0.51 -10.07 -2.26
CA SER A 371 0.73 -9.46 -3.58
C SER A 371 2.12 -9.82 -4.11
N TYR A 372 3.15 -9.72 -3.26
CA TYR A 372 4.52 -10.11 -3.62
C TYR A 372 4.69 -11.62 -3.88
N MET A 373 3.99 -12.47 -3.12
CA MET A 373 3.91 -13.90 -3.39
C MET A 373 3.32 -14.16 -4.79
N GLN A 374 2.19 -13.51 -5.09
CA GLN A 374 1.52 -13.69 -6.37
C GLN A 374 2.37 -13.21 -7.56
N LEU A 375 3.05 -12.07 -7.42
CA LEU A 375 3.98 -11.54 -8.42
C LEU A 375 5.22 -12.42 -8.62
N LEU A 376 5.69 -13.12 -7.57
CA LEU A 376 6.77 -14.08 -7.70
C LEU A 376 6.28 -15.31 -8.47
N LEU A 377 5.11 -15.85 -8.12
CA LEU A 377 4.58 -17.08 -8.71
C LEU A 377 4.28 -16.94 -10.20
N VAL A 378 3.63 -15.85 -10.62
CA VAL A 378 3.17 -15.68 -12.00
C VAL A 378 3.72 -14.38 -12.58
N GLN A 379 4.60 -14.50 -13.57
CA GLN A 379 5.13 -13.40 -14.36
C GLN A 379 4.92 -13.69 -15.84
N ASP A 380 4.24 -12.82 -16.57
CA ASP A 380 3.92 -12.97 -18.00
C ASP A 380 3.32 -14.34 -18.37
N GLY A 381 2.47 -14.88 -17.50
CA GLY A 381 1.83 -16.19 -17.69
C GLY A 381 2.78 -17.39 -17.55
N LYS A 382 3.97 -17.21 -16.98
CA LYS A 382 4.96 -18.25 -16.67
C LYS A 382 5.10 -18.43 -15.16
N LEU A 383 5.39 -19.65 -14.72
CA LEU A 383 5.74 -19.93 -13.33
C LEU A 383 7.13 -19.34 -13.04
N PHE A 384 7.22 -18.52 -12.00
CA PHE A 384 8.42 -17.78 -11.63
C PHE A 384 9.03 -16.91 -12.75
N GLY A 385 8.29 -16.62 -13.83
CA GLY A 385 8.84 -15.98 -15.02
C GLY A 385 9.87 -16.81 -15.80
N ARG A 386 10.05 -18.09 -15.43
CA ARG A 386 11.03 -19.02 -16.01
C ARG A 386 10.34 -20.06 -16.86
N ASP A 387 9.42 -20.80 -16.26
CA ASP A 387 8.81 -21.99 -16.86
C ASP A 387 7.47 -21.68 -17.51
N PRO A 388 7.29 -21.97 -18.81
CA PRO A 388 5.96 -22.00 -19.42
C PRO A 388 5.03 -22.92 -18.63
N ILE A 389 3.80 -22.47 -18.38
CA ILE A 389 2.84 -23.23 -17.55
C ILE A 389 2.52 -24.59 -18.18
N ILE A 390 2.56 -24.69 -19.50
CA ILE A 390 2.40 -25.99 -20.17
C ILE A 390 3.50 -26.99 -19.81
N ASP A 391 4.75 -26.53 -19.70
CA ASP A 391 5.87 -27.40 -19.31
C ASP A 391 5.72 -27.82 -17.85
N VAL A 392 5.29 -26.91 -17.00
CA VAL A 392 4.98 -27.17 -15.59
C VAL A 392 3.90 -28.26 -15.47
N ILE A 393 2.80 -28.13 -16.22
CA ILE A 393 1.70 -29.11 -16.24
C ILE A 393 2.20 -30.46 -16.78
N SER A 394 2.94 -30.45 -17.89
CA SER A 394 3.45 -31.67 -18.53
C SER A 394 4.37 -32.46 -17.60
N ARG A 395 5.24 -31.76 -16.86
CA ARG A 395 6.08 -32.37 -15.83
C ARG A 395 5.24 -32.91 -14.66
N ALA A 396 4.25 -32.17 -14.20
CA ALA A 396 3.38 -32.59 -13.09
C ALA A 396 2.49 -33.79 -13.45
N ALA A 397 2.01 -33.86 -14.69
CA ALA A 397 1.18 -34.95 -15.20
C ALA A 397 1.99 -36.17 -15.69
N VAL A 398 3.33 -36.11 -15.64
CA VAL A 398 4.25 -37.15 -16.16
C VAL A 398 3.95 -37.45 -17.65
N LEU A 399 3.69 -36.38 -18.40
CA LEU A 399 3.28 -36.41 -19.80
C LEU A 399 4.28 -35.60 -20.66
N PRO A 400 5.53 -36.10 -20.84
CA PRO A 400 6.58 -35.35 -21.53
C PRO A 400 6.37 -35.20 -23.05
N GLU A 401 5.44 -35.95 -23.64
CA GLU A 401 5.10 -35.85 -25.07
C GLU A 401 4.25 -34.59 -25.38
N LEU A 402 3.50 -34.11 -24.38
CA LEU A 402 2.64 -32.94 -24.44
C LEU A 402 3.41 -31.63 -24.70
N SER A 403 4.61 -31.51 -24.13
CA SER A 403 5.45 -30.31 -24.25
C SER A 403 6.29 -30.28 -25.52
N LYS A 404 6.47 -31.42 -26.22
CA LYS A 404 7.28 -31.50 -27.44
C LYS A 404 6.48 -31.25 -28.72
N ASN A 405 5.16 -31.45 -28.69
CA ASN A 405 4.31 -31.29 -29.86
C ASN A 405 3.77 -29.84 -29.96
N LEU A 406 4.36 -29.05 -30.86
CA LEU A 406 4.03 -27.63 -31.05
C LEU A 406 2.59 -27.39 -31.55
N GLU A 407 2.01 -28.38 -32.24
CA GLU A 407 0.63 -28.32 -32.76
C GLU A 407 -0.37 -28.58 -31.62
N PHE A 408 -0.04 -29.52 -30.74
CA PHE A 408 -0.80 -29.81 -29.53
C PHE A 408 -0.79 -28.64 -28.54
N GLN A 409 0.34 -27.94 -28.37
CA GLN A 409 0.45 -26.75 -27.51
C GLN A 409 -0.47 -25.59 -27.93
N LYS A 410 -0.80 -25.50 -29.22
CA LYS A 410 -1.71 -24.48 -29.76
C LYS A 410 -3.18 -24.86 -29.64
N THR A 411 -3.47 -26.10 -29.23
CA THR A 411 -4.86 -26.53 -29.07
C THR A 411 -5.53 -25.72 -27.97
N GLU A 412 -6.76 -25.30 -28.23
CA GLU A 412 -7.50 -24.37 -27.36
C GLU A 412 -7.58 -24.85 -25.90
N PHE A 413 -7.76 -26.16 -25.69
CA PHE A 413 -7.84 -26.73 -24.34
C PHE A 413 -6.54 -26.62 -23.55
N VAL A 414 -5.36 -26.72 -24.20
CA VAL A 414 -4.06 -26.61 -23.53
C VAL A 414 -3.84 -25.20 -23.00
N VAL A 415 -4.23 -24.22 -23.81
CA VAL A 415 -4.21 -22.80 -23.44
C VAL A 415 -5.20 -22.52 -22.31
N GLN A 416 -6.39 -23.12 -22.34
CA GLN A 416 -7.39 -23.01 -21.26
C GLN A 416 -6.89 -23.63 -19.95
N LEU A 417 -6.30 -24.82 -19.99
CA LEU A 417 -5.71 -25.48 -18.83
C LEU A 417 -4.57 -24.64 -18.21
N GLY A 418 -3.71 -24.07 -19.05
CA GLY A 418 -2.66 -23.15 -18.59
C GLY A 418 -3.23 -21.91 -17.87
N LYS A 419 -4.29 -21.30 -18.44
CA LYS A 419 -4.99 -20.19 -17.79
C LYS A 419 -5.63 -20.60 -16.46
N LEU A 420 -6.19 -21.80 -16.36
CA LEU A 420 -6.78 -22.32 -15.11
C LEU A 420 -5.75 -22.52 -14.01
N VAL A 421 -4.58 -23.07 -14.34
CA VAL A 421 -3.47 -23.22 -13.36
C VAL A 421 -2.96 -21.86 -12.89
N VAL A 422 -2.78 -20.91 -13.81
CA VAL A 422 -2.40 -19.53 -13.46
C VAL A 422 -3.45 -18.90 -12.55
N ASN A 423 -4.73 -19.03 -12.89
CA ASN A 423 -5.82 -18.50 -12.09
C ASN A 423 -5.84 -19.15 -10.70
N LEU A 424 -5.67 -20.47 -10.60
CA LEU A 424 -5.59 -21.18 -9.33
C LEU A 424 -4.47 -20.62 -8.44
N LEU A 425 -3.24 -20.49 -8.96
CA LEU A 425 -2.11 -19.92 -8.22
C LEU A 425 -2.42 -18.51 -7.70
N LYS A 426 -3.06 -17.67 -8.54
CA LYS A 426 -3.48 -16.33 -8.15
C LYS A 426 -4.58 -16.35 -7.07
N VAL A 427 -5.57 -17.23 -7.20
CA VAL A 427 -6.66 -17.36 -6.22
C VAL A 427 -6.12 -17.81 -4.88
N LEU A 428 -5.21 -18.78 -4.85
CA LEU A 428 -4.55 -19.22 -3.63
C LEU A 428 -3.74 -18.10 -2.95
N CYS A 429 -3.41 -17.01 -3.64
CA CYS A 429 -2.77 -15.84 -3.05
C CYS A 429 -3.77 -14.81 -2.47
N THR A 430 -5.07 -14.93 -2.73
CA THR A 430 -6.09 -14.00 -2.20
C THR A 430 -6.39 -14.24 -0.72
N ASN A 431 -7.16 -13.36 -0.07
CA ASN A 431 -7.61 -13.59 1.30
C ASN A 431 -8.57 -14.80 1.41
N ALA A 432 -8.76 -15.35 2.61
CA ALA A 432 -9.51 -16.60 2.81
C ALA A 432 -10.97 -16.55 2.30
N ALA A 433 -11.65 -15.41 2.45
CA ALA A 433 -13.02 -15.24 1.97
C ALA A 433 -13.10 -15.30 0.44
N TRP A 434 -12.19 -14.61 -0.24
CA TRP A 434 -12.09 -14.64 -1.70
C TRP A 434 -11.59 -15.96 -2.25
N GLN A 435 -10.65 -16.62 -1.56
CA GLN A 435 -10.20 -17.96 -1.90
C GLN A 435 -11.41 -18.89 -2.02
N ARG A 436 -12.23 -18.98 -0.97
CA ARG A 436 -13.43 -19.84 -0.97
C ARG A 436 -14.40 -19.48 -2.11
N ARG A 437 -14.73 -18.20 -2.26
CA ARG A 437 -15.68 -17.73 -3.28
C ARG A 437 -15.21 -18.02 -4.71
N LYS A 438 -13.93 -17.80 -4.99
CA LYS A 438 -13.37 -18.01 -6.34
C LYS A 438 -13.10 -19.47 -6.64
N LEU A 439 -12.62 -20.25 -5.68
CA LEU A 439 -12.43 -21.69 -5.87
C LEU A 439 -13.76 -22.35 -6.23
N GLY A 440 -14.87 -21.93 -5.61
CA GLY A 440 -16.22 -22.36 -5.98
C GLY A 440 -16.58 -22.11 -7.45
N LYS A 441 -16.18 -20.96 -8.01
CA LYS A 441 -16.42 -20.64 -9.44
C LYS A 441 -15.50 -21.43 -10.37
N ILE A 442 -14.22 -21.51 -10.02
CA ILE A 442 -13.17 -22.16 -10.83
C ILE A 442 -13.41 -23.67 -10.94
N LEU A 443 -14.03 -24.30 -9.94
CA LEU A 443 -14.38 -25.72 -9.94
C LEU A 443 -15.19 -26.16 -11.17
N GLN A 444 -16.15 -25.35 -11.60
CA GLN A 444 -16.97 -25.65 -12.77
C GLN A 444 -16.12 -25.65 -14.05
N ASP A 445 -15.22 -24.68 -14.19
CA ASP A 445 -14.31 -24.59 -15.34
C ASP A 445 -13.33 -25.77 -15.38
N TRP A 446 -12.83 -26.22 -14.22
CA TRP A 446 -12.00 -27.42 -14.12
C TRP A 446 -12.75 -28.69 -14.52
N SER A 447 -14.02 -28.82 -14.12
CA SER A 447 -14.86 -29.96 -14.50
C SER A 447 -15.04 -30.03 -16.02
N VAL A 448 -15.38 -28.92 -16.66
CA VAL A 448 -15.53 -28.84 -18.12
C VAL A 448 -14.22 -29.18 -18.83
N THR A 449 -13.11 -28.62 -18.36
CA THR A 449 -11.77 -28.85 -18.95
C THR A 449 -11.33 -30.31 -18.78
N SER A 450 -11.66 -30.94 -17.65
CA SER A 450 -11.37 -32.37 -17.41
C SER A 450 -12.06 -33.26 -18.44
N VAL A 451 -13.34 -33.02 -18.72
CA VAL A 451 -14.11 -33.77 -19.73
C VAL A 451 -13.54 -33.56 -21.13
N GLN A 452 -13.19 -32.33 -21.49
CA GLN A 452 -12.56 -32.03 -22.78
C GLN A 452 -11.21 -32.74 -22.94
N LEU A 453 -10.43 -32.81 -21.86
CA LEU A 453 -9.14 -33.50 -21.86
C LEU A 453 -9.30 -35.01 -21.97
N GLU A 454 -10.30 -35.61 -21.30
CA GLU A 454 -10.63 -37.02 -21.47
C GLU A 454 -10.99 -37.34 -22.93
N LEU A 455 -11.87 -36.55 -23.55
CA LEU A 455 -12.26 -36.73 -24.96
C LEU A 455 -11.10 -36.54 -25.95
N ALA A 456 -10.16 -35.64 -25.65
CA ALA A 456 -8.97 -35.41 -26.46
C ALA A 456 -7.96 -36.56 -26.33
N LEU A 457 -7.71 -37.03 -25.11
CA LEU A 457 -6.78 -38.12 -24.83
C LEU A 457 -7.33 -39.48 -25.30
N GLU A 458 -8.65 -39.72 -25.26
CA GLU A 458 -9.25 -40.93 -25.84
C GLU A 458 -9.02 -41.04 -27.36
N LYS A 459 -8.88 -39.89 -28.06
CA LYS A 459 -8.58 -39.86 -29.49
C LYS A 459 -7.10 -40.15 -29.81
N GLU A 460 -6.17 -39.78 -28.93
CA GLU A 460 -4.73 -39.89 -29.18
C GLU A 460 -4.05 -41.08 -28.45
N TYR A 461 -4.51 -41.45 -27.25
CA TYR A 461 -3.88 -42.46 -26.40
C TYR A 461 -4.93 -43.44 -25.85
N LYS A 462 -4.94 -44.67 -26.36
CA LYS A 462 -5.76 -45.75 -25.79
C LYS A 462 -5.32 -46.05 -24.34
N ARG A 463 -6.15 -45.60 -23.39
CA ARG A 463 -6.38 -46.18 -22.07
C ARG A 463 -5.15 -46.40 -21.19
N PHE A 464 -4.39 -45.35 -20.91
CA PHE A 464 -3.54 -45.24 -19.72
C PHE A 464 -3.41 -43.75 -19.39
N GLN A 465 -3.72 -43.33 -18.16
CA GLN A 465 -3.48 -41.99 -17.55
C GLN A 465 -4.68 -41.19 -16.99
N MET A 466 -5.78 -41.84 -16.66
CA MET A 466 -6.84 -41.20 -15.85
C MET A 466 -6.42 -40.97 -14.37
N TYR A 467 -5.42 -41.71 -13.89
CA TYR A 467 -5.01 -41.71 -12.47
C TYR A 467 -4.15 -40.50 -12.04
N HIS A 468 -3.41 -39.87 -12.95
CA HIS A 468 -2.46 -38.81 -12.61
C HIS A 468 -3.08 -37.41 -12.62
N LEU A 469 -4.08 -37.17 -13.47
CA LEU A 469 -4.82 -35.90 -13.49
C LEU A 469 -5.77 -35.79 -12.29
N MET A 470 -6.43 -36.89 -11.91
CA MET A 470 -7.17 -36.99 -10.64
C MET A 470 -6.26 -36.76 -9.42
N ARG A 471 -4.95 -36.96 -9.53
CA ARG A 471 -3.99 -36.67 -8.46
C ARG A 471 -3.77 -35.16 -8.29
N ILE A 472 -3.75 -34.38 -9.37
CA ILE A 472 -3.73 -32.91 -9.30
C ILE A 472 -5.03 -32.38 -8.69
N HIS A 473 -6.18 -32.94 -9.10
CA HIS A 473 -7.48 -32.65 -8.48
C HIS A 473 -7.49 -33.02 -6.98
N SER A 474 -7.01 -34.22 -6.62
CA SER A 474 -6.90 -34.67 -5.22
C SER A 474 -5.94 -33.78 -4.40
N LEU A 475 -4.83 -33.32 -4.98
CA LEU A 475 -3.88 -32.42 -4.31
C LEU A 475 -4.47 -31.02 -4.06
N ILE A 476 -5.36 -30.55 -4.92
CA ILE A 476 -6.06 -29.27 -4.76
C ILE A 476 -7.19 -29.39 -3.73
N PHE A 477 -7.86 -30.55 -3.62
CA PHE A 477 -9.10 -30.70 -2.83
C PHE A 477 -8.98 -31.54 -1.55
N GLN A 478 -7.88 -32.25 -1.27
CA GLN A 478 -7.70 -33.05 -0.04
C GLN A 478 -7.48 -32.25 1.26
N LYS A 479 -7.52 -30.90 1.23
CA LYS A 479 -7.49 -30.07 2.45
C LYS A 479 -8.63 -29.06 2.52
N GLY A 480 -9.76 -29.39 1.89
CA GLY A 480 -11.03 -28.67 2.01
C GLY A 480 -12.01 -29.28 3.02
N SER A 481 -11.52 -29.88 4.11
CA SER A 481 -12.31 -30.41 5.22
C SER A 481 -11.71 -29.98 6.55
#